data_AF-A0A7W5NHY4-F1
#
_entry.id   AF-A0A7W5NHY4-F1
#
_cell.length_a   1.000
_cell.length_b   1.000
_cell.length_c   1.000
_cell.angle_alpha   90.00
_cell.angle_beta   90.00
_cell.angle_gamma   90.00
#
_symmetry.space_group_name_H-M   'P 1'
#
loop_
_entity.id
_entity.type
_entity.pdbx_description
1 polymer ?
#
loop_
_entity_poly.entity_id
_entity_poly.type
_entity_poly.pdbx_seq_one_letter_code
_entity_poly.pdbx_strand_id
1 'polypeptide(L)'
;MIDQDRASFAQFMSGVYGFYGRDASDFSLSVWWQAMSPYDFEAVKDALNRHCVNPDSGQFLPKPADVVKMLGGSTVDAALVAWSKVDRAVREVGTYRSVVFDDPVIHRVITDMGGWVSIGSKDEEAWPFVRNEFVNRYRGFRMRSEIPEYLPLLVGIAEASNTKGGFGSEQPTLIGDPRAAAAVLVGGSNNPLLGVTQMQASGTTGPKPTKLRLTEGAV
;
A
#
# COMPACT_ATOMS: atom_id res chain seq x y z
N MET A 1 -2.43 13.76 3.19
CA MET A 1 -3.08 14.57 4.23
C MET A 1 -4.58 14.48 4.04
N ILE A 2 -5.32 14.37 5.13
CA ILE A 2 -6.78 14.34 5.12
C ILE A 2 -7.34 15.74 5.44
N ASP A 3 -8.62 15.99 5.17
CA ASP A 3 -9.23 17.32 5.38
C ASP A 3 -9.10 17.85 6.82
N GLN A 4 -8.99 16.95 7.82
CA GLN A 4 -8.76 17.33 9.21
C GLN A 4 -7.38 18.00 9.43
N ASP A 5 -6.39 17.69 8.58
CA ASP A 5 -5.04 18.26 8.67
C ASP A 5 -4.99 19.70 8.16
N ARG A 6 -6.03 20.19 7.48
CA ARG A 6 -6.01 21.45 6.74
C ARG A 6 -5.74 22.68 7.62
N ALA A 7 -6.33 22.72 8.81
CA ALA A 7 -6.12 23.81 9.75
C ALA A 7 -4.69 23.80 10.30
N SER A 8 -4.21 22.63 10.73
CA SER A 8 -2.85 22.42 11.24
C SER A 8 -1.80 22.74 10.17
N PHE A 9 -2.05 22.34 8.93
CA PHE A 9 -1.20 22.65 7.79
C PHE A 9 -1.12 24.14 7.50
N ALA A 10 -2.26 24.84 7.48
CA ALA A 10 -2.29 26.29 7.27
C ALA A 10 -1.52 27.04 8.36
N GLN A 11 -1.71 26.65 9.63
CA GLN A 11 -0.97 27.22 10.76
C GLN A 11 0.54 26.99 10.61
N PHE A 12 0.95 25.76 10.26
CA PHE A 12 2.35 25.43 10.04
C PHE A 12 2.96 26.24 8.90
N MET A 13 2.28 26.34 7.76
CA MET A 13 2.73 27.10 6.61
C MET A 13 2.84 28.60 6.91
N SER A 14 1.92 29.18 7.68
CA SER A 14 2.05 30.57 8.15
C SER A 14 3.31 30.77 9.00
N GLY A 15 3.68 29.78 9.83
CA GLY A 15 4.95 29.78 10.55
C GLY A 15 6.17 29.73 9.63
N VAL A 16 6.15 28.87 8.59
CA VAL A 16 7.21 28.81 7.58
C VAL A 16 7.35 30.15 6.85
N TYR A 17 6.25 30.75 6.41
CA TYR A 17 6.26 32.07 5.76
C TYR A 17 6.83 33.15 6.70
N GLY A 18 6.41 33.16 7.96
CA GLY A 18 6.91 34.06 8.99
C GLY A 18 8.41 33.93 9.25
N PHE A 19 8.95 32.70 9.20
CA PHE A 19 10.40 32.47 9.30
C PHE A 19 11.18 33.17 8.18
N TYR A 20 10.61 33.24 6.98
CA TYR A 20 11.18 33.97 5.83
C TYR A 20 10.76 35.45 5.75
N GLY A 21 10.13 35.99 6.80
CA GLY A 21 9.69 37.38 6.85
C GLY A 21 8.59 37.73 5.83
N ARG A 22 7.74 36.75 5.48
CA ARG A 22 6.61 36.93 4.55
C ARG A 22 5.31 36.53 5.20
N ASP A 23 4.21 37.05 4.68
CA ASP A 23 2.85 36.63 5.04
C ASP A 23 2.33 35.59 4.06
N ALA A 24 1.69 34.54 4.59
CA ALA A 24 1.01 33.55 3.76
C ALA A 24 -0.35 34.10 3.32
N SER A 25 -0.53 34.28 2.01
CA SER A 25 -1.85 34.60 1.44
C SER A 25 -2.73 33.35 1.36
N ASP A 26 -4.05 33.53 1.38
CA ASP A 26 -5.02 32.43 1.20
C ASP A 26 -4.76 31.64 -0.09
N PHE A 27 -4.40 32.33 -1.16
CA PHE A 27 -4.03 31.69 -2.44
C PHE A 27 -2.76 30.84 -2.32
N SER A 28 -1.74 31.35 -1.62
CA SER A 28 -0.52 30.58 -1.37
C SER A 28 -0.81 29.31 -0.57
N LEU A 29 -1.61 29.43 0.50
CA LEU A 29 -2.03 28.29 1.32
C LEU A 29 -2.85 27.27 0.52
N SER A 30 -3.72 27.71 -0.40
CA SER A 30 -4.47 26.79 -1.25
C SER A 30 -3.59 26.02 -2.23
N VAL A 31 -2.61 26.69 -2.85
CA VAL A 31 -1.65 26.04 -3.76
C VAL A 31 -0.79 25.02 -3.00
N TRP A 32 -0.31 25.40 -1.82
CA TRP A 32 0.45 24.51 -0.94
C TRP A 32 -0.37 23.30 -0.51
N TRP A 33 -1.63 23.50 -0.12
CA TRP A 33 -2.53 22.41 0.23
C TRP A 33 -2.71 21.43 -0.92
N GLN A 34 -3.00 21.94 -2.13
CA GLN A 34 -3.20 21.09 -3.30
C GLN A 34 -1.93 20.31 -3.69
N ALA A 35 -0.75 20.93 -3.58
CA ALA A 35 0.51 20.28 -3.89
C ALA A 35 0.91 19.23 -2.83
N MET A 36 0.57 19.46 -1.57
CA MET A 36 0.99 18.61 -0.45
C MET A 36 -0.06 17.58 -0.04
N SER A 37 -1.34 17.74 -0.43
CA SER A 37 -2.43 16.83 -0.06
C SER A 37 -2.17 15.35 -0.33
N PRO A 38 -1.42 14.94 -1.39
CA PRO A 38 -1.11 13.52 -1.60
C PRO A 38 -0.13 12.94 -0.57
N TYR A 39 0.61 13.76 0.18
CA TYR A 39 1.67 13.33 1.10
C TYR A 39 1.22 13.36 2.55
N ASP A 40 1.90 12.61 3.42
CA ASP A 40 1.62 12.57 4.86
C ASP A 40 2.03 13.89 5.52
N PHE A 41 1.26 14.36 6.52
CA PHE A 41 1.51 15.66 7.15
C PHE A 41 2.88 15.70 7.84
N GLU A 42 3.26 14.63 8.55
CA GLU A 42 4.55 14.57 9.24
C GLU A 42 5.71 14.50 8.25
N ALA A 43 5.54 13.80 7.13
CA ALA A 43 6.53 13.81 6.05
C ALA A 43 6.72 15.21 5.44
N VAL A 44 5.63 15.97 5.24
CA VAL A 44 5.69 17.35 4.73
C VAL A 44 6.38 18.28 5.71
N LYS A 45 6.09 18.15 7.02
CA LYS A 45 6.77 18.91 8.07
C LYS A 45 8.26 18.62 8.11
N ASP A 46 8.66 17.35 8.06
CA ASP A 46 10.07 16.95 8.00
C ASP A 46 10.77 17.56 6.77
N ALA A 47 10.15 17.45 5.60
CA ALA A 47 10.72 17.99 4.36
C ALA A 47 10.90 19.51 4.41
N LEU A 48 9.92 20.25 4.94
CA LEU A 48 10.01 21.70 5.12
C LEU A 48 11.09 22.08 6.16
N ASN A 49 11.18 21.38 7.28
CA ASN A 49 12.24 21.60 8.28
C ASN A 49 13.64 21.33 7.70
N ARG A 50 13.80 20.24 6.94
CA ARG A 50 15.04 19.92 6.24
C ARG A 50 15.41 20.98 5.21
N HIS A 51 14.42 21.60 4.56
CA HIS A 51 14.67 22.70 3.64
C HIS A 51 15.25 23.92 4.38
N CYS A 52 14.72 24.27 5.55
CA CYS A 52 15.19 25.42 6.34
C CYS A 52 16.67 25.32 6.74
N VAL A 53 17.19 24.10 6.92
CA VAL A 53 18.60 23.86 7.27
C VAL A 53 19.47 23.47 6.08
N ASN A 54 18.93 23.52 4.85
CA ASN A 54 19.70 23.24 3.64
C ASN A 54 20.59 24.46 3.31
N PRO A 55 21.93 24.33 3.31
CA PRO A 55 22.84 25.45 3.07
C PRO A 55 22.74 26.02 1.64
N ASP A 56 22.29 25.23 0.67
CA ASP A 56 22.23 25.65 -0.74
C ASP A 56 20.91 26.35 -1.09
N SER A 57 19.78 25.86 -0.56
CA SER A 57 18.43 26.33 -0.92
C SER A 57 17.65 26.98 0.23
N GLY A 58 18.06 26.72 1.47
CA GLY A 58 17.32 27.10 2.68
C GLY A 58 17.24 28.59 2.96
N GLN A 59 18.06 29.40 2.28
CA GLN A 59 18.03 30.87 2.36
C GLN A 59 16.76 31.51 1.77
N PHE A 60 16.04 30.79 0.90
CA PHE A 60 14.81 31.28 0.28
C PHE A 60 13.60 30.47 0.72
N LEU A 61 12.43 31.09 0.70
CA LEU A 61 11.17 30.37 0.89
C LEU A 61 11.06 29.27 -0.19
N PRO A 62 10.86 27.99 0.18
CA PRO A 62 10.76 26.91 -0.79
C PRO A 62 9.56 27.10 -1.72
N LYS A 63 9.66 26.57 -2.93
CA LYS A 63 8.49 26.34 -3.78
C LYS A 63 7.91 24.95 -3.44
N PRO A 64 6.62 24.69 -3.70
CA PRO A 64 6.05 23.37 -3.53
C PRO A 64 6.86 22.27 -4.24
N ALA A 65 7.43 22.55 -5.42
CA ALA A 65 8.27 21.62 -6.17
C ALA A 65 9.54 21.19 -5.43
N ASP A 66 10.16 22.09 -4.65
CA ASP A 66 11.37 21.78 -3.86
C ASP A 66 11.05 20.77 -2.76
N VAL A 67 9.91 20.98 -2.09
CA VAL A 67 9.41 20.06 -1.05
C VAL A 67 8.96 18.74 -1.66
N VAL A 68 8.26 18.74 -2.81
CA VAL A 68 7.92 17.51 -3.54
C VAL A 68 9.16 16.70 -3.90
N LYS A 69 10.24 17.35 -4.34
CA LYS A 69 11.51 16.68 -4.65
C LYS A 69 12.12 16.02 -3.42
N MET A 70 12.09 16.70 -2.27
CA MET A 70 12.59 16.16 -0.99
C MET A 70 11.72 15.01 -0.47
N LEU A 71 10.40 15.14 -0.60
CA LEU A 71 9.44 14.08 -0.29
C LEU A 71 9.67 12.86 -1.19
N GLY A 72 9.94 13.07 -2.48
CA GLY A 72 10.33 12.01 -3.41
C GLY A 72 11.55 11.21 -2.94
N GLY A 73 12.58 11.89 -2.43
CA GLY A 73 13.74 11.25 -1.80
C GLY A 73 13.35 10.43 -0.55
N SER A 74 12.56 11.01 0.36
CA SER A 74 12.11 10.31 1.57
C SER A 74 11.25 9.06 1.28
N THR A 75 10.44 9.07 0.21
CA THR A 75 9.64 7.90 -0.18
C THR A 75 10.51 6.77 -0.73
N VAL A 76 11.61 7.09 -1.42
CA VAL A 76 12.58 6.08 -1.87
C VAL A 76 13.30 5.47 -0.67
N ASP A 77 13.76 6.30 0.27
CA ASP A 77 14.43 5.83 1.47
C ASP A 77 13.49 4.94 2.32
N ALA A 78 12.25 5.36 2.53
CA ALA A 78 11.24 4.57 3.24
C ALA A 78 10.94 3.23 2.54
N ALA A 79 10.84 3.24 1.21
CA ALA A 79 10.61 2.00 0.45
C ALA A 79 11.78 1.04 0.55
N LEU A 80 13.01 1.54 0.57
CA LEU A 80 14.21 0.73 0.76
C LEU A 80 14.30 0.16 2.18
N VAL A 81 13.94 0.94 3.20
CA VAL A 81 13.85 0.47 4.59
C VAL A 81 12.79 -0.63 4.73
N ALA A 82 11.60 -0.43 4.15
CA ALA A 82 10.55 -1.42 4.11
C ALA A 82 11.00 -2.70 3.39
N TRP A 83 11.67 -2.56 2.24
CA TRP A 83 12.25 -3.70 1.53
C TRP A 83 13.29 -4.45 2.36
N SER A 84 14.19 -3.75 3.05
CA SER A 84 15.18 -4.39 3.93
C SER A 84 14.54 -5.22 5.04
N LYS A 85 13.39 -4.80 5.58
CA LYS A 85 12.63 -5.62 6.54
C LYS A 85 12.10 -6.90 5.89
N VAL A 86 11.53 -6.79 4.68
CA VAL A 86 11.01 -7.94 3.92
C VAL A 86 12.12 -8.92 3.58
N ASP A 87 13.24 -8.43 3.05
CA ASP A 87 14.40 -9.25 2.68
C ASP A 87 14.94 -10.03 3.88
N ARG A 88 15.16 -9.35 5.00
CA ARG A 88 15.59 -10.00 6.24
C ARG A 88 14.57 -10.99 6.76
N ALA A 89 13.28 -10.66 6.75
CA ALA A 89 12.24 -11.58 7.19
C ALA A 89 12.21 -12.86 6.35
N VAL A 90 12.36 -12.76 5.03
CA VAL A 90 12.43 -13.95 4.15
C VAL A 90 13.66 -14.78 4.48
N ARG A 91 14.82 -14.16 4.67
CA ARG A 91 16.10 -14.87 4.90
C ARG A 91 16.23 -15.45 6.31
N GLU A 92 15.68 -14.78 7.34
CA GLU A 92 15.82 -15.18 8.75
C GLU A 92 14.64 -16.03 9.24
N VAL A 93 13.40 -15.72 8.85
CA VAL A 93 12.18 -16.40 9.32
C VAL A 93 11.70 -17.44 8.30
N GLY A 94 11.86 -17.16 7.01
CA GLY A 94 11.33 -17.98 5.93
C GLY A 94 9.81 -17.85 5.76
N THR A 95 9.28 -18.55 4.76
CA THR A 95 7.85 -18.48 4.38
C THR A 95 6.98 -19.59 4.95
N TYR A 96 7.57 -20.45 5.78
CA TYR A 96 6.83 -21.56 6.39
C TYR A 96 5.80 -21.07 7.42
N ARG A 97 6.19 -20.07 8.22
CA ARG A 97 5.34 -19.45 9.24
C ARG A 97 4.61 -18.23 8.69
N SER A 98 3.43 -17.96 9.23
CA SER A 98 2.71 -16.72 8.95
C SER A 98 3.38 -15.54 9.66
N VAL A 99 3.37 -14.38 9.02
CA VAL A 99 4.05 -13.18 9.53
C VAL A 99 3.13 -11.96 9.53
N VAL A 100 3.45 -11.00 10.40
CA VAL A 100 2.82 -9.68 10.45
C VAL A 100 3.91 -8.62 10.55
N PHE A 101 3.98 -7.71 9.59
CA PHE A 101 4.86 -6.55 9.60
C PHE A 101 4.22 -5.38 10.35
N ASP A 102 5.08 -4.51 10.87
CA ASP A 102 4.72 -3.26 11.54
C ASP A 102 4.20 -2.15 10.62
N ASP A 103 4.11 -2.41 9.31
CA ASP A 103 3.60 -1.47 8.31
C ASP A 103 2.54 -2.15 7.41
N PRO A 104 1.29 -1.65 7.39
CA PRO A 104 0.22 -2.23 6.58
C PRO A 104 0.46 -2.11 5.06
N VAL A 105 1.26 -1.13 4.61
CA VAL A 105 1.62 -1.00 3.20
C VAL A 105 2.50 -2.17 2.76
N ILE A 106 3.34 -2.71 3.65
CA ILE A 106 4.13 -3.91 3.36
C ILE A 106 3.19 -5.09 3.08
N HIS A 107 2.16 -5.28 3.92
CA HIS A 107 1.17 -6.32 3.72
C HIS A 107 0.49 -6.18 2.36
N ARG A 108 0.00 -4.98 2.04
CA ARG A 108 -0.66 -4.73 0.76
C ARG A 108 0.23 -5.07 -0.42
N VAL A 109 1.46 -4.55 -0.42
CA VAL A 109 2.39 -4.75 -1.54
C VAL A 109 2.74 -6.22 -1.70
N ILE A 110 2.98 -6.94 -0.60
CA ILE A 110 3.26 -8.38 -0.66
C ILE A 110 2.05 -9.14 -1.21
N THR A 111 0.84 -8.81 -0.78
CA THR A 111 -0.38 -9.42 -1.32
C THR A 111 -0.53 -9.16 -2.82
N ASP A 112 -0.31 -7.92 -3.28
CA ASP A 112 -0.36 -7.57 -4.71
C ASP A 112 0.74 -8.26 -5.54
N MET A 113 1.84 -8.69 -4.90
CA MET A 113 2.94 -9.44 -5.51
C MET A 113 2.76 -10.96 -5.44
N GLY A 114 1.58 -11.45 -5.02
CA GLY A 114 1.26 -12.88 -4.96
C GLY A 114 1.34 -13.51 -3.57
N GLY A 115 1.55 -12.71 -2.53
CA GLY A 115 1.55 -13.14 -1.14
C GLY A 115 2.90 -13.65 -0.64
N TRP A 116 2.97 -13.93 0.66
CA TRP A 116 4.20 -14.23 1.37
C TRP A 116 4.93 -15.47 0.86
N VAL A 117 4.20 -16.57 0.67
CA VAL A 117 4.75 -17.82 0.13
C VAL A 117 5.34 -17.62 -1.26
N SER A 118 4.68 -16.81 -2.12
CA SER A 118 5.15 -16.56 -3.49
C SER A 118 6.42 -15.71 -3.54
N ILE A 119 6.69 -14.88 -2.53
CA ILE A 119 7.94 -14.09 -2.46
C ILE A 119 9.11 -15.00 -2.11
N GLY A 120 8.98 -15.84 -1.09
CA GLY A 120 10.07 -16.75 -0.70
C GLY A 120 10.28 -17.93 -1.64
N SER A 121 9.39 -18.15 -2.62
CA SER A 121 9.63 -19.12 -3.69
C SER A 121 10.44 -18.55 -4.86
N LYS A 122 10.79 -17.26 -4.83
CA LYS A 122 11.64 -16.63 -5.85
C LYS A 122 13.11 -16.99 -5.60
N ASP A 123 13.83 -17.13 -6.70
CA ASP A 123 15.25 -17.41 -6.81
C ASP A 123 16.10 -16.14 -6.67
N GLU A 124 17.38 -16.31 -6.30
CA GLU A 124 18.35 -15.20 -6.12
C GLU A 124 18.49 -14.34 -7.38
N GLU A 125 18.39 -14.93 -8.57
CA GLU A 125 18.43 -14.19 -9.85
C GLU A 125 17.21 -13.29 -10.05
N ALA A 126 16.04 -13.70 -9.55
CA ALA A 126 14.82 -12.90 -9.61
C ALA A 126 14.78 -11.82 -8.51
N TRP A 127 15.58 -11.97 -7.45
CA TRP A 127 15.53 -11.13 -6.25
C TRP A 127 15.68 -9.62 -6.51
N PRO A 128 16.57 -9.15 -7.41
CA PRO A 128 16.64 -7.73 -7.77
C PRO A 128 15.36 -7.21 -8.43
N PHE A 129 14.67 -8.05 -9.21
CA PHE A 129 13.39 -7.67 -9.84
C PHE A 129 12.27 -7.58 -8.80
N VAL A 130 12.21 -8.54 -7.87
CA VAL A 130 11.27 -8.52 -6.74
C VAL A 130 11.48 -7.25 -5.91
N ARG A 131 12.73 -6.89 -5.61
CA ARG A 131 13.08 -5.63 -4.92
C ARG A 131 12.54 -4.41 -5.65
N ASN A 132 12.85 -4.30 -6.94
CA ASN A 132 12.44 -3.13 -7.74
C ASN A 132 10.92 -3.03 -7.85
N GLU A 133 10.25 -4.16 -8.02
CA GLU A 133 8.81 -4.27 -8.09
C GLU A 133 8.14 -3.84 -6.78
N PHE A 134 8.66 -4.31 -5.65
CA PHE A 134 8.21 -3.94 -4.30
C PHE A 134 8.40 -2.44 -4.06
N VAL A 135 9.61 -1.92 -4.28
CA VAL A 135 9.94 -0.51 -4.03
C VAL A 135 9.03 0.40 -4.84
N ASN A 136 8.78 0.09 -6.12
CA ASN A 136 7.91 0.89 -6.97
C ASN A 136 6.45 0.88 -6.48
N ARG A 137 5.91 -0.28 -6.10
CA ARG A 137 4.53 -0.38 -5.56
C ARG A 137 4.39 0.33 -4.23
N TYR A 138 5.33 0.10 -3.31
CA TYR A 138 5.35 0.72 -1.98
C TYR A 138 5.35 2.25 -2.09
N ARG A 139 6.22 2.80 -2.96
CA ARG A 139 6.23 4.25 -3.26
C ARG A 139 4.87 4.73 -3.76
N GLY A 140 4.25 3.99 -4.68
CA GLY A 140 2.93 4.31 -5.21
C GLY A 140 1.86 4.47 -4.12
N PHE A 141 1.84 3.56 -3.12
CA PHE A 141 0.92 3.68 -1.99
C PHE A 141 1.26 4.85 -1.07
N ARG A 142 2.54 5.03 -0.71
CA ARG A 142 2.96 6.14 0.16
C ARG A 142 2.73 7.50 -0.47
N MET A 143 2.87 7.63 -1.79
CA MET A 143 2.62 8.88 -2.52
C MET A 143 1.15 9.30 -2.56
N ARG A 144 0.20 8.39 -2.29
CA ARG A 144 -1.23 8.72 -2.22
C ARG A 144 -1.71 8.99 -0.79
N SER A 145 -0.87 8.76 0.23
CA SER A 145 -1.24 8.80 1.65
C SER A 145 -2.49 7.97 1.98
N GLU A 146 -2.75 6.94 1.19
CA GLU A 146 -3.84 6.00 1.44
C GLU A 146 -3.26 4.84 2.26
N ILE A 147 -3.99 4.44 3.31
CA ILE A 147 -3.82 3.11 3.89
C ILE A 147 -4.73 2.20 3.06
N PRO A 148 -4.19 1.46 2.09
CA PRO A 148 -5.01 0.59 1.24
C PRO A 148 -5.64 -0.52 2.08
N GLU A 149 -6.74 -1.12 1.64
CA GLU A 149 -7.21 -2.37 2.24
C GLU A 149 -6.11 -3.43 2.16
N TYR A 150 -5.78 -4.06 3.29
CA TYR A 150 -4.71 -5.03 3.43
C TYR A 150 -5.16 -6.23 4.25
N LEU A 151 -4.54 -7.38 4.00
CA LEU A 151 -4.77 -8.58 4.80
C LEU A 151 -4.07 -8.44 6.16
N PRO A 152 -4.75 -8.77 7.28
CA PRO A 152 -4.18 -8.65 8.62
C PRO A 152 -3.00 -9.61 8.84
N LEU A 153 -2.98 -10.72 8.10
CA LEU A 153 -2.01 -11.78 8.24
C LEU A 153 -1.45 -12.19 6.88
N LEU A 154 -0.11 -12.24 6.78
CA LEU A 154 0.56 -12.84 5.65
C LEU A 154 0.75 -14.33 5.90
N VAL A 155 -0.19 -15.11 5.36
CA VAL A 155 -0.30 -16.56 5.58
C VAL A 155 0.94 -17.30 5.06
N GLY A 156 1.55 -18.09 5.93
CA GLY A 156 2.65 -19.01 5.60
C GLY A 156 2.16 -20.39 5.15
N ILE A 157 3.10 -21.24 4.76
CA ILE A 157 2.81 -22.60 4.25
C ILE A 157 2.07 -23.45 5.30
N ALA A 158 2.50 -23.41 6.57
CA ALA A 158 1.91 -24.21 7.65
C ALA A 158 0.44 -23.83 7.89
N GLU A 159 0.16 -22.53 8.03
CA GLU A 159 -1.18 -21.99 8.22
C GLU A 159 -2.11 -22.34 7.06
N ALA A 160 -1.63 -22.19 5.81
CA ALA A 160 -2.40 -22.52 4.62
C ALA A 160 -2.76 -24.02 4.56
N SER A 161 -1.87 -24.90 5.05
CA SER A 161 -2.11 -26.33 5.12
C SER A 161 -3.05 -26.70 6.27
N ASN A 162 -2.82 -26.15 7.47
CA ASN A 162 -3.62 -26.43 8.66
C ASN A 162 -5.06 -25.97 8.51
N THR A 163 -5.28 -24.77 7.98
CA THR A 163 -6.62 -24.24 7.72
C THR A 163 -7.40 -25.13 6.75
N LYS A 164 -6.75 -25.64 5.69
CA LYS A 164 -7.37 -26.58 4.75
C LYS A 164 -7.72 -27.93 5.41
N GLY A 165 -6.91 -28.37 6.37
CA GLY A 165 -7.12 -29.61 7.11
C GLY A 165 -8.04 -29.48 8.33
N GLY A 166 -8.46 -28.27 8.71
CA GLY A 166 -9.23 -28.01 9.92
C GLY A 166 -8.41 -28.10 11.21
N PHE A 167 -7.08 -28.01 11.14
CA PHE A 167 -6.19 -28.05 12.29
C PHE A 167 -5.93 -26.64 12.85
N GLY A 168 -5.58 -26.56 14.14
CA GLY A 168 -5.16 -25.31 14.76
C GLY A 168 -3.83 -24.81 14.19
N SER A 169 -3.68 -23.49 14.09
CA SER A 169 -2.46 -22.86 13.59
C SER A 169 -1.64 -22.20 14.70
N GLU A 170 -0.33 -22.10 14.46
CA GLU A 170 0.61 -21.42 15.37
C GLU A 170 0.39 -19.90 15.36
N GLN A 171 0.77 -19.22 16.43
CA GLN A 171 0.74 -17.75 16.45
C GLN A 171 1.72 -17.18 15.42
N PRO A 172 1.37 -16.06 14.77
CA PRO A 172 2.19 -15.47 13.73
C PRO A 172 3.43 -14.77 14.29
N THR A 173 4.50 -14.74 13.50
CA THR A 173 5.71 -13.99 13.84
C THR A 173 5.52 -12.50 13.55
N LEU A 174 5.72 -11.65 14.56
CA LEU A 174 5.69 -10.20 14.40
C LEU A 174 7.06 -9.69 13.91
N ILE A 175 7.08 -8.86 12.86
CA ILE A 175 8.28 -8.32 12.23
C ILE A 175 8.31 -6.79 12.41
N GLY A 176 9.40 -6.29 13.00
CA GLY A 176 9.58 -4.87 13.29
C GLY A 176 9.12 -4.49 14.70
N ASP A 177 8.45 -3.35 14.85
CA ASP A 177 7.86 -2.95 16.14
C ASP A 177 6.68 -3.88 16.51
N PRO A 178 6.74 -4.62 17.63
CA PRO A 178 5.71 -5.58 18.00
C PRO A 178 4.33 -4.95 18.27
N ARG A 179 4.27 -3.73 18.79
CA ARG A 179 3.00 -3.04 19.07
C ARG A 179 2.34 -2.59 17.78
N ALA A 180 3.13 -2.04 16.86
CA ALA A 180 2.65 -1.63 15.55
C ALA A 180 2.21 -2.86 14.72
N ALA A 181 2.98 -3.95 14.72
CA ALA A 181 2.59 -5.20 14.07
C ALA A 181 1.30 -5.78 14.65
N ALA A 182 1.13 -5.76 15.98
CA ALA A 182 -0.14 -6.15 16.60
C ALA A 182 -1.32 -5.25 16.17
N ALA A 183 -1.09 -3.95 16.02
CA ALA A 183 -2.10 -3.03 15.51
C ALA A 183 -2.47 -3.33 14.04
N VAL A 184 -1.50 -3.69 13.20
CA VAL A 184 -1.73 -4.14 11.81
C VAL A 184 -2.57 -5.43 11.79
N LEU A 185 -2.26 -6.39 12.66
CA LEU A 185 -3.04 -7.63 12.77
C LEU A 185 -4.51 -7.38 13.13
N VAL A 186 -4.77 -6.42 14.03
CA VAL A 186 -6.13 -6.06 14.46
C VAL A 186 -6.85 -5.18 13.42
N GLY A 187 -6.11 -4.32 12.72
CA GLY A 187 -6.67 -3.34 11.79
C GLY A 187 -6.90 -3.83 10.37
N GLY A 188 -6.36 -4.98 9.99
CA GLY A 188 -6.52 -5.55 8.65
C GLY A 188 -7.91 -6.13 8.40
N SER A 189 -8.27 -6.28 7.13
CA SER A 189 -9.55 -6.82 6.69
C SER A 189 -9.36 -8.08 5.85
N ASN A 190 -10.27 -9.05 6.01
CA ASN A 190 -10.34 -10.24 5.13
C ASN A 190 -11.29 -10.03 3.94
N ASN A 191 -11.72 -8.80 3.69
CA ASN A 191 -12.56 -8.50 2.54
C ASN A 191 -11.81 -8.78 1.24
N PRO A 192 -12.51 -9.27 0.20
CA PRO A 192 -11.92 -9.40 -1.12
C PRO A 192 -11.41 -8.05 -1.59
N LEU A 193 -10.09 -7.95 -1.82
CA LEU A 193 -9.43 -6.71 -2.28
C LEU A 193 -9.91 -6.26 -3.67
N LEU A 194 -10.69 -7.09 -4.37
CA LEU A 194 -11.32 -6.80 -5.64
C LEU A 194 -12.79 -7.26 -5.60
N GLY A 195 -13.71 -6.34 -5.93
CA GLY A 195 -15.12 -6.66 -6.14
C GLY A 195 -15.34 -7.42 -7.44
N VAL A 196 -15.25 -8.75 -7.41
CA VAL A 196 -15.51 -9.59 -8.59
C VAL A 196 -17.01 -9.87 -8.68
N THR A 197 -17.66 -9.34 -9.72
CA THR A 197 -19.07 -9.62 -10.02
C THR A 197 -19.17 -10.50 -11.26
N GLN A 198 -19.80 -11.67 -11.14
CA GLN A 198 -20.04 -12.54 -12.27
C GLN A 198 -21.30 -12.11 -13.03
N MET A 199 -21.19 -11.93 -14.35
CA MET A 199 -22.35 -11.67 -15.21
C MET A 199 -23.24 -12.91 -15.27
N GLN A 200 -24.50 -12.78 -14.83
CA GLN A 200 -25.52 -13.82 -14.98
C GLN A 200 -25.94 -13.88 -16.45
N ALA A 201 -25.88 -15.06 -17.07
CA ALA A 201 -26.38 -15.25 -18.43
C ALA A 201 -27.92 -15.19 -18.40
N SER A 202 -28.50 -14.20 -19.06
CA SER A 202 -29.94 -14.12 -19.29
C SER A 202 -30.36 -15.34 -20.12
N GLY A 203 -31.03 -16.31 -19.50
CA GLY A 203 -31.57 -17.48 -20.20
C GLY A 203 -32.68 -17.07 -21.16
N THR A 204 -32.35 -16.84 -22.43
CA THR A 204 -33.35 -16.91 -23.50
C THR A 204 -33.64 -18.38 -23.78
N THR A 205 -34.66 -18.93 -23.12
CA THR A 205 -35.33 -20.14 -23.60
C THR A 205 -36.00 -19.82 -24.93
N GLY A 206 -35.24 -19.96 -26.03
CA GLY A 206 -35.82 -20.03 -27.37
C GLY A 206 -36.75 -21.25 -27.49
N PRO A 207 -37.81 -21.18 -28.30
CA PRO A 207 -38.83 -22.23 -28.34
C PRO A 207 -38.21 -23.55 -28.84
N LYS A 208 -38.50 -24.65 -28.13
CA LYS A 208 -38.08 -26.00 -28.51
C LYS A 208 -38.56 -26.31 -29.94
N PRO A 209 -37.72 -26.88 -30.83
CA PRO A 209 -38.17 -27.30 -32.14
C PRO A 209 -39.18 -28.45 -32.02
N THR A 210 -40.38 -28.22 -32.56
CA THR A 210 -41.45 -29.21 -32.71
C THR A 210 -40.96 -30.39 -33.55
N LYS A 211 -40.95 -31.60 -32.98
CA LYS A 211 -40.67 -32.83 -33.74
C LYS A 211 -41.78 -33.04 -34.79
N LEU A 212 -41.47 -32.88 -36.08
CA LEU A 212 -42.29 -33.42 -37.14
C LEU A 212 -42.26 -34.95 -37.04
N ARG A 213 -43.41 -35.58 -36.76
CA ARG A 213 -43.61 -37.02 -36.93
C ARG A 213 -43.67 -37.32 -38.43
N LEU A 214 -42.70 -38.07 -38.94
CA LEU A 214 -42.86 -38.82 -40.19
C LEU A 214 -43.62 -40.11 -39.85
N THR A 215 -44.82 -40.25 -40.42
CA THR A 215 -45.63 -41.48 -40.38
C THR A 215 -45.12 -42.46 -41.42
N GLU A 216 -44.67 -43.63 -40.99
CA GLU A 216 -44.48 -44.81 -41.84
C GLU A 216 -45.85 -45.42 -42.22
N GLY A 217 -46.01 -45.86 -43.47
CA GLY A 217 -47.12 -46.73 -43.88
C GLY A 217 -47.28 -46.93 -45.40
N ALA A 218 -47.18 -48.22 -45.81
CA ALA A 218 -47.46 -48.86 -47.10
C ALA A 218 -46.32 -48.80 -48.15
N VAL A 219 -45.75 -49.90 -48.64
CA VAL A 219 -46.23 -51.30 -48.82
C VAL A 219 -45.11 -52.29 -48.51
#